data_AF-A0A1S3ARF0-F1
#
_entry.id   AF-A0A1S3ARF0-F1
#
_cell.length_a   1.000
_cell.length_b   1.000
_cell.length_c   1.000
_cell.angle_alpha   90.00
_cell.angle_beta   90.00
_cell.angle_gamma   90.00
#
_symmetry.space_group_name_H-M   'P 1'
#
loop_
_entity.id
_entity.type
_entity.pdbx_description
1 polymer ?
#
loop_
_entity_poly.entity_id
_entity_poly.type
_entity_poly.pdbx_seq_one_letter_code
_entity_poly.pdbx_strand_id
1 'polypeptide(L)'
;MGLLELCEQVFGTADLYQVLGVRREASDGEVRRGYHKVSLQVHPDRVGEGDKEDATRRFQILGKVYSVLSDREQRAVYDEQGLVDEESDVLNQDRDWEAYWRLLFKKITLEDIQAFEKTYKGSEEELADIKQAYLDFEGDMDQIMESVLCVEYTDEPRIRSIIQQAIDDGQLPSYKAFVKESKQKINARKRRVKLSTAVFTSRRLAFDTSTEFGERNVIILKENRRLL
;
A
#
# COMPACT_ATOMS: atom_id res chain seq x y z
N MET A 1 7.82 16.79 30.36
CA MET A 1 8.59 15.77 29.62
C MET A 1 8.48 16.14 28.17
N GLY A 2 9.62 16.38 27.56
CA GLY A 2 9.69 16.89 26.19
C GLY A 2 9.36 15.85 25.13
N LEU A 3 9.11 16.28 23.89
CA LEU A 3 8.76 15.35 22.82
C LEU A 3 9.86 14.32 22.57
N LEU A 4 11.13 14.76 22.55
CA LEU A 4 12.28 13.89 22.31
C LEU A 4 12.47 12.87 23.45
N GLU A 5 12.26 13.27 24.70
CA GLU A 5 12.30 12.37 25.87
C GLU A 5 11.18 11.32 25.81
N LEU A 6 9.98 11.73 25.40
CA LEU A 6 8.86 10.82 25.21
C LEU A 6 9.14 9.82 24.08
N CYS A 7 9.80 10.25 23.01
CA CYS A 7 10.22 9.36 21.93
C CYS A 7 11.26 8.35 22.40
N GLU A 8 12.27 8.77 23.17
CA GLU A 8 13.25 7.87 23.75
C GLU A 8 12.59 6.83 24.66
N GLN A 9 11.67 7.25 25.54
CA GLN A 9 10.99 6.33 26.46
C GLN A 9 10.13 5.28 25.74
N VAL A 10 9.47 5.68 24.65
CA VAL A 10 8.43 4.86 24.00
C VAL A 10 8.96 4.07 22.81
N PHE A 11 9.82 4.68 22.01
CA PHE A 11 10.36 4.12 20.77
C PHE A 11 11.85 3.75 20.88
N GLY A 12 12.52 4.08 21.98
CA GLY A 12 13.95 3.77 22.19
C GLY A 12 14.89 4.65 21.37
N THR A 13 14.41 5.79 20.88
CA THR A 13 15.22 6.78 20.15
C THR A 13 14.61 8.17 20.28
N ALA A 14 15.45 9.17 20.52
CA ALA A 14 15.11 10.59 20.47
C ALA A 14 15.12 11.17 19.04
N ASP A 15 15.52 10.39 18.03
CA ASP A 15 15.54 10.85 16.63
C ASP A 15 14.17 10.67 15.97
N LEU A 16 13.53 11.78 15.61
CA LEU A 16 12.19 11.80 15.02
C LEU A 16 12.11 11.04 13.68
N TYR A 17 13.19 11.05 12.89
CA TYR A 17 13.25 10.32 11.62
C TYR A 17 13.35 8.82 11.84
N GLN A 18 14.11 8.41 12.86
CA GLN A 18 14.21 7.00 13.26
C GLN A 18 12.89 6.47 13.81
N VAL A 19 12.14 7.28 14.58
CA VAL A 19 10.78 6.93 15.02
C VAL A 19 9.88 6.60 13.84
N LEU A 20 9.98 7.35 12.73
CA LEU A 20 9.21 7.08 11.50
C LEU A 20 9.85 6.02 10.59
N GLY A 21 11.08 5.57 10.89
CA GLY A 21 11.84 4.64 10.06
C GLY A 21 12.24 5.20 8.69
N VAL A 22 12.46 6.52 8.60
CA VAL A 22 12.86 7.21 7.37
C VAL A 22 14.23 7.87 7.53
N ARG A 23 14.84 8.26 6.41
CA ARG A 23 16.09 9.04 6.42
C ARG A 23 15.80 10.51 6.68
N ARG A 24 16.81 11.25 7.13
CA ARG A 24 16.71 12.69 7.39
C ARG A 24 16.37 13.50 6.13
N GLU A 25 16.84 13.03 4.97
CA GLU A 25 16.59 13.63 3.66
C GLU A 25 15.22 13.21 3.07
N ALA A 26 14.37 12.52 3.84
CA ALA A 26 13.07 12.05 3.37
C ALA A 26 12.19 13.21 2.87
N SER A 27 11.61 13.04 1.68
CA SER A 27 10.60 13.93 1.15
C SER A 27 9.34 13.95 2.03
N ASP A 28 8.52 15.02 1.92
CA ASP A 28 7.22 15.13 2.61
C ASP A 28 6.35 13.88 2.41
N GLY A 29 6.41 13.29 1.20
CA GLY A 29 5.72 12.05 0.86
C GLY A 29 6.28 10.81 1.56
N GLU A 30 7.59 10.74 1.80
CA GLU A 30 8.24 9.65 2.56
C GLU A 30 7.94 9.75 4.05
N VAL A 31 7.99 10.95 4.63
CA VAL A 31 7.60 11.21 6.02
C VAL A 31 6.15 10.77 6.26
N ARG A 32 5.22 11.15 5.38
CA ARG A 32 3.82 10.72 5.43
C ARG A 32 3.66 9.20 5.35
N ARG A 33 4.44 8.53 4.50
CA ARG A 33 4.40 7.05 4.37
C ARG A 33 4.98 6.37 5.62
N GLY A 34 6.09 6.87 6.16
CA GLY A 34 6.69 6.38 7.41
C GLY A 34 5.71 6.50 8.57
N TYR A 35 5.08 7.66 8.72
CA TYR A 35 4.02 7.89 9.71
C TYR A 35 2.87 6.89 9.56
N HIS A 36 2.34 6.71 8.34
CA HIS A 36 1.28 5.73 8.09
C HIS A 36 1.69 4.32 8.54
N LYS A 37 2.90 3.87 8.15
CA LYS A 37 3.41 2.54 8.48
C LYS A 37 3.52 2.30 9.98
N VAL A 38 4.07 3.25 10.73
CA VAL A 38 4.26 3.12 12.18
C VAL A 38 2.93 3.28 12.91
N SER A 39 2.06 4.18 12.45
CA SER A 39 0.73 4.39 13.03
C SER A 39 -0.12 3.13 13.00
N LEU A 40 -0.04 2.35 11.92
CA LEU A 40 -0.68 1.05 11.80
C LEU A 40 -0.14 0.00 12.79
N GLN A 41 1.05 0.17 13.36
CA GLN A 41 1.59 -0.77 14.35
C GLN A 41 1.16 -0.43 15.77
N VAL A 42 0.95 0.86 16.05
CA VAL A 42 0.60 1.37 17.39
C VAL A 42 -0.87 1.80 17.51
N HIS A 43 -1.70 1.54 16.49
CA HIS A 43 -3.10 1.97 16.49
C HIS A 43 -3.92 1.21 17.56
N PRO A 44 -4.74 1.91 18.37
CA PRO A 44 -5.53 1.29 19.45
C PRO A 44 -6.51 0.21 18.96
N ASP A 45 -7.08 0.34 17.75
CA ASP A 45 -7.93 -0.70 17.14
C ASP A 45 -7.25 -2.06 16.91
N ARG A 46 -5.93 -2.15 17.02
CA ARG A 46 -5.17 -3.39 16.75
C ARG A 46 -4.75 -4.15 18.00
N VAL A 47 -5.00 -3.60 19.18
CA VAL A 47 -4.61 -4.20 20.47
C VAL A 47 -5.83 -4.56 21.31
N GLY A 48 -5.65 -5.52 22.23
CA GLY A 48 -6.69 -5.90 23.20
C GLY A 48 -6.95 -4.80 24.22
N GLU A 49 -8.07 -4.88 24.96
CA GLU A 49 -8.48 -3.84 25.93
C GLU A 49 -7.42 -3.49 26.97
N GLY A 50 -6.62 -4.47 27.41
CA GLY A 50 -5.56 -4.25 28.41
C GLY A 50 -4.39 -3.39 27.93
N ASP A 51 -4.17 -3.29 26.62
CA ASP A 51 -3.03 -2.56 26.03
C ASP A 51 -3.46 -1.26 25.32
N LYS A 52 -4.77 -0.95 25.32
CA LYS A 52 -5.31 0.22 24.62
C LYS A 52 -4.70 1.53 25.12
N GLU A 53 -4.52 1.68 26.43
CA GLU A 53 -3.96 2.92 26.99
C GLU A 53 -2.52 3.17 26.52
N ASP A 54 -1.68 2.13 26.50
CA ASP A 54 -0.32 2.24 25.98
C ASP A 54 -0.33 2.54 24.48
N ALA A 55 -1.14 1.82 23.69
CA ALA A 55 -1.29 2.08 22.25
C ALA A 55 -1.75 3.51 21.96
N THR A 56 -2.75 4.01 22.68
CA THR A 56 -3.21 5.41 22.57
C THR A 56 -2.08 6.39 22.89
N ARG A 57 -1.31 6.15 23.97
CA ARG A 57 -0.16 6.99 24.31
C ARG A 57 0.90 6.99 23.22
N ARG A 58 1.27 5.82 22.70
CA ARG A 58 2.23 5.66 21.60
C ARG A 58 1.76 6.39 20.34
N PHE A 59 0.47 6.23 20.01
CA PHE A 59 -0.15 6.85 18.84
C PHE A 59 -0.18 8.38 18.94
N GLN A 60 -0.49 8.94 20.11
CA GLN A 60 -0.44 10.38 20.35
C GLN A 60 0.97 10.95 20.20
N ILE A 61 1.98 10.28 20.76
CA ILE A 61 3.39 10.70 20.62
C ILE A 61 3.79 10.66 19.15
N LEU A 62 3.44 9.58 18.44
CA LEU A 62 3.70 9.46 17.01
C LEU A 62 3.03 10.58 16.19
N GLY A 63 1.81 10.96 16.54
CA GLY A 63 1.12 12.10 15.94
C GLY A 63 1.91 13.41 16.09
N LYS A 64 2.44 13.66 17.29
CA LYS A 64 3.31 14.81 17.56
C LYS A 64 4.59 14.77 16.73
N VAL A 65 5.27 13.62 16.65
CA VAL A 65 6.44 13.42 15.77
C VAL A 65 6.13 13.79 14.32
N TYR A 66 5.01 13.27 13.79
CA TYR A 66 4.59 13.58 12.42
C TYR A 66 4.30 15.07 12.25
N SER A 67 3.69 15.74 13.22
CA SER A 67 3.39 17.16 13.10
C SER A 67 4.63 18.04 12.98
N VAL A 68 5.70 17.73 13.72
CA VAL A 68 6.99 18.40 13.60
C VAL A 68 7.62 18.14 12.23
N LEU A 69 7.68 16.87 11.80
CA LEU A 69 8.34 16.51 10.53
C LEU A 69 7.52 16.85 9.27
N SER A 70 6.21 17.06 9.41
CA SER A 70 5.32 17.45 8.30
C SER A 70 5.23 18.95 8.10
N ASP A 71 5.53 19.73 9.14
CA ASP A 71 5.58 21.19 9.08
C ASP A 71 6.99 21.64 8.68
N ARG A 72 7.08 22.48 7.64
CA ARG A 72 8.38 22.86 7.06
C ARG A 72 9.20 23.73 8.01
N GLU A 73 8.56 24.59 8.79
CA GLU A 73 9.25 25.51 9.70
C GLU A 73 9.76 24.72 10.91
N GLN A 74 8.90 23.89 11.51
CA GLN A 74 9.29 23.05 12.65
C GLN A 74 10.35 22.02 12.28
N ARG A 75 10.23 21.40 11.09
CA ARG A 75 11.25 20.49 10.58
C ARG A 75 12.59 21.18 10.37
N ALA A 76 12.60 22.40 9.83
CA ALA A 76 13.84 23.17 9.64
C ALA A 76 14.51 23.49 10.98
N VAL A 77 13.74 23.92 12.00
CA VAL A 77 14.26 24.16 13.35
C VAL A 77 14.85 22.87 13.95
N TYR A 78 14.13 21.75 13.83
CA TYR A 78 14.61 20.44 14.27
C TYR A 78 15.89 20.03 13.53
N ASP A 79 15.96 20.25 12.21
CA ASP A 79 17.13 19.91 11.42
C ASP A 79 18.34 20.81 11.72
N GLU A 80 18.14 22.08 12.02
CA GLU A 80 19.25 23.00 12.31
C GLU A 80 19.77 22.85 13.74
N GLN A 81 18.86 22.70 14.70
CA GLN A 81 19.18 22.80 16.13
C GLN A 81 19.13 21.45 16.85
N GLY A 82 18.49 20.44 16.29
CA GLY A 82 18.21 19.17 16.97
C GLY A 82 17.20 19.30 18.11
N LEU A 83 16.48 20.43 18.16
CA LEU A 83 15.52 20.76 19.21
C LEU A 83 14.12 20.85 18.61
N VAL A 84 13.12 20.55 19.45
CA VAL A 84 11.71 20.71 19.11
C VAL A 84 11.18 21.88 19.90
N ASP A 85 10.50 22.81 19.22
CA ASP A 85 9.79 23.90 19.88
C ASP A 85 8.52 23.36 20.54
N GLU A 86 8.60 23.09 21.83
CA GLU A 86 7.49 22.56 22.64
C GLU A 86 6.38 23.59 22.89
N GLU A 87 6.68 24.88 22.71
CA GLU A 87 5.70 25.96 22.82
C GLU A 87 4.96 26.20 21.50
N SER A 88 5.39 25.54 20.41
CA SER A 88 4.74 25.68 19.11
C SER A 88 3.25 25.34 19.16
N ASP A 89 2.45 26.15 18.46
CA ASP A 89 1.01 25.92 18.29
C ASP A 89 0.71 24.53 17.67
N VAL A 90 1.67 23.98 16.92
CA VAL A 90 1.58 22.66 16.28
C VAL A 90 1.50 21.54 17.31
N LEU A 91 2.25 21.65 18.42
CA LEU A 91 2.29 20.65 19.48
C LEU A 91 1.29 20.89 20.62
N ASN A 92 0.89 22.14 20.84
CA ASN A 92 -0.02 22.54 21.92
C ASN A 92 -1.51 22.47 21.55
N GLN A 93 -1.85 22.19 20.30
CA GLN A 93 -3.23 21.86 19.94
C GLN A 93 -3.66 20.56 20.61
N ASP A 94 -4.77 20.61 21.35
CA ASP A 94 -5.50 19.43 21.82
C ASP A 94 -6.16 18.75 20.61
N ARG A 95 -5.32 18.07 19.84
CA ARG A 95 -5.69 17.43 18.57
C ARG A 95 -6.13 16.01 18.84
N ASP A 96 -7.34 15.70 18.41
CA ASP A 96 -7.77 14.30 18.25
C ASP A 96 -6.97 13.68 17.10
N TRP A 97 -5.87 13.03 17.47
CA TRP A 97 -4.97 12.36 16.53
C TRP A 97 -5.66 11.23 15.78
N GLU A 98 -6.65 10.57 16.37
CA GLU A 98 -7.39 9.48 15.74
C GLU A 98 -8.31 10.01 14.64
N ALA A 99 -9.05 11.10 14.92
CA ALA A 99 -9.84 11.80 13.92
C ALA A 99 -8.97 12.37 12.78
N TYR A 100 -7.84 13.00 13.13
CA TYR A 100 -6.89 13.52 12.14
C TYR A 100 -6.31 12.40 11.28
N TRP A 101 -5.94 11.27 11.88
CA TRP A 101 -5.44 10.11 11.15
C TRP A 101 -6.48 9.54 10.20
N ARG A 102 -7.74 9.41 10.63
CA ARG A 102 -8.85 8.95 9.75
C ARG A 102 -9.10 9.89 8.57
N LEU A 103 -8.87 11.20 8.76
CA LEU A 103 -8.95 12.18 7.67
C LEU A 103 -7.80 12.01 6.67
N LEU A 104 -6.58 11.78 7.16
CA LEU A 104 -5.40 11.57 6.32
C LEU A 104 -5.44 10.22 5.61
N PHE A 105 -5.83 9.15 6.30
CA PHE A 105 -5.80 7.76 5.86
C PHE A 105 -7.20 7.18 5.94
N LYS A 106 -8.03 7.57 4.97
CA LYS A 106 -9.39 7.04 4.85
C LYS A 106 -9.32 5.51 4.76
N LYS A 107 -10.15 4.84 5.56
CA LYS A 107 -10.30 3.39 5.52
C LYS A 107 -10.70 2.99 4.10
N ILE A 108 -9.92 2.11 3.49
CA ILE A 108 -10.23 1.55 2.18
C ILE A 108 -11.37 0.57 2.38
N THR A 109 -12.52 0.86 1.77
CA THR A 109 -13.70 0.02 1.83
C THR A 109 -13.70 -1.00 0.69
N LEU A 110 -14.55 -2.04 0.80
CA LEU A 110 -14.74 -2.99 -0.31
C LEU A 110 -15.35 -2.28 -1.52
N GLU A 111 -16.22 -1.31 -1.28
CA GLU A 111 -16.83 -0.47 -2.28
C GLU A 111 -15.78 0.36 -3.02
N ASP A 112 -14.78 0.91 -2.33
CA ASP A 112 -13.67 1.62 -2.95
C ASP A 112 -12.84 0.70 -3.86
N ILE A 113 -12.57 -0.54 -3.42
CA ILE A 113 -11.84 -1.54 -4.22
C ILE A 113 -12.64 -1.90 -5.48
N GLN A 114 -13.95 -2.15 -5.33
CA GLN A 114 -14.83 -2.49 -6.45
C GLN A 114 -14.98 -1.31 -7.44
N ALA A 115 -15.08 -0.08 -6.92
CA ALA A 115 -15.12 1.12 -7.74
C ALA A 115 -13.81 1.31 -8.51
N PHE A 116 -12.66 1.09 -7.86
CA PHE A 116 -11.36 1.11 -8.52
C PHE A 116 -11.28 0.03 -9.60
N GLU A 117 -11.64 -1.22 -9.31
CA GLU A 117 -11.64 -2.31 -10.29
C GLU A 117 -12.48 -1.97 -11.53
N LYS A 118 -13.68 -1.40 -11.33
CA LYS A 118 -14.58 -1.01 -12.41
C LYS A 118 -14.01 0.09 -13.30
N THR A 119 -13.23 1.00 -12.73
CA THR A 119 -12.61 2.12 -13.47
C THR A 119 -11.28 1.73 -14.12
N TYR A 120 -10.54 0.80 -13.51
CA TYR A 120 -9.27 0.30 -13.99
C TYR A 120 -9.43 -0.70 -15.14
N LYS A 121 -10.34 -1.68 -15.02
CA LYS A 121 -10.55 -2.69 -16.08
C LYS A 121 -11.06 -2.04 -17.38
N GLY A 122 -10.33 -2.25 -18.47
CA GLY A 122 -10.60 -1.67 -19.78
C GLY A 122 -10.08 -0.25 -19.97
N SER A 123 -9.40 0.33 -18.97
CA SER A 123 -8.80 1.66 -19.08
C SER A 123 -7.50 1.67 -19.88
N GLU A 124 -7.07 2.86 -20.31
CA GLU A 124 -5.75 3.05 -20.92
C GLU A 124 -4.61 2.70 -19.94
N GLU A 125 -4.82 2.90 -18.63
CA GLU A 125 -3.85 2.54 -17.60
C GLU A 125 -3.64 1.02 -17.55
N GLU A 126 -4.72 0.24 -17.53
CA GLU A 126 -4.62 -1.22 -17.59
C GLU A 126 -3.90 -1.68 -18.87
N LEU A 127 -4.20 -1.07 -20.02
CA LEU A 127 -3.52 -1.40 -21.27
C LEU A 127 -2.02 -1.10 -21.21
N ALA A 128 -1.62 0.03 -20.64
CA ALA A 128 -0.21 0.39 -20.46
C ALA A 128 0.48 -0.60 -19.51
N ASP A 129 -0.19 -0.98 -18.44
CA ASP A 129 0.32 -1.91 -17.43
C ASP A 129 0.53 -3.31 -17.97
N ILE A 130 -0.41 -3.81 -18.75
CA ILE A 130 -0.29 -5.10 -19.43
C ILE A 130 0.88 -5.07 -20.41
N LYS A 131 1.05 -3.99 -21.18
CA LYS A 131 2.17 -3.84 -22.12
C LYS A 131 3.51 -3.81 -21.39
N GLN A 132 3.59 -3.06 -20.29
CA GLN A 132 4.80 -2.99 -19.48
C GLN A 132 5.15 -4.36 -18.88
N ALA A 133 4.18 -5.03 -18.25
CA ALA A 133 4.38 -6.37 -17.72
C ALA A 133 4.79 -7.38 -18.81
N TYR A 134 4.22 -7.26 -20.01
CA TYR A 134 4.61 -8.09 -21.15
C TYR A 134 6.09 -7.90 -21.54
N LEU A 135 6.58 -6.66 -21.51
CA LEU A 135 7.98 -6.35 -21.78
C LEU A 135 8.89 -6.86 -20.65
N ASP A 136 8.53 -6.60 -19.40
CA ASP A 136 9.32 -6.95 -18.22
C ASP A 136 9.50 -8.47 -18.07
N PHE A 137 8.47 -9.25 -18.43
CA PHE A 137 8.48 -10.71 -18.32
C PHE A 137 8.63 -11.43 -19.65
N GLU A 138 9.05 -10.73 -20.71
CA GLU A 138 9.29 -11.28 -22.04
C GLU A 138 8.15 -12.19 -22.56
N GLY A 139 6.90 -11.79 -22.28
CA GLY A 139 5.70 -12.52 -22.67
C GLY A 139 5.36 -13.77 -21.86
N ASP A 140 5.94 -13.98 -20.67
CA ASP A 140 5.52 -15.03 -19.75
C ASP A 140 4.16 -14.70 -19.11
N MET A 141 3.11 -15.35 -19.61
CA MET A 141 1.75 -15.15 -19.14
C MET A 141 1.52 -15.51 -17.66
N ASP A 142 2.32 -16.39 -17.06
CA ASP A 142 2.18 -16.67 -15.62
C ASP A 142 2.57 -15.44 -14.79
N GLN A 143 3.70 -14.82 -15.14
CA GLN A 143 4.22 -13.62 -14.47
C GLN A 143 3.36 -12.39 -14.74
N ILE A 144 2.86 -12.23 -15.98
CA ILE A 144 1.96 -11.12 -16.34
C ILE A 144 0.68 -11.19 -15.51
N MET A 145 0.05 -12.36 -15.41
CA MET A 145 -1.20 -12.52 -14.66
C MET A 145 -1.01 -12.35 -13.14
N GLU A 146 0.19 -12.60 -12.61
CA GLU A 146 0.52 -12.42 -11.20
C GLU A 146 0.93 -10.97 -10.86
N SER A 147 1.33 -10.17 -11.85
CA SER A 147 1.83 -8.80 -11.67
C SER A 147 0.80 -7.70 -11.97
N VAL A 148 -0.10 -7.92 -12.94
CA VAL A 148 -1.08 -6.89 -13.34
C VAL A 148 -2.21 -6.78 -12.31
N LEU A 149 -2.59 -5.54 -11.98
CA LEU A 149 -3.62 -5.24 -10.98
C LEU A 149 -5.00 -5.74 -11.41
N CYS A 150 -5.81 -6.15 -10.43
CA CYS A 150 -7.21 -6.55 -10.64
C CYS A 150 -7.42 -7.69 -11.66
N VAL A 151 -6.37 -8.45 -11.97
CA VAL A 151 -6.44 -9.57 -12.91
C VAL A 151 -6.70 -10.87 -12.17
N GLU A 152 -7.73 -11.59 -12.61
CA GLU A 152 -7.96 -12.97 -12.19
C GLU A 152 -7.56 -13.95 -13.31
N TYR A 153 -7.29 -15.21 -12.97
CA TYR A 153 -7.00 -16.23 -13.98
C TYR A 153 -8.14 -16.42 -15.01
N THR A 154 -9.37 -16.05 -14.66
CA THR A 154 -10.54 -16.01 -15.56
C THR A 154 -10.40 -14.96 -16.66
N ASP A 155 -9.63 -13.90 -16.43
CA ASP A 155 -9.40 -12.79 -17.37
C ASP A 155 -8.35 -13.12 -18.43
N GLU A 156 -7.62 -14.26 -18.32
CA GLU A 156 -6.54 -14.64 -19.25
C GLU A 156 -6.92 -14.50 -20.73
N PRO A 157 -8.12 -14.94 -21.20
CA PRO A 157 -8.49 -14.77 -22.62
C PRO A 157 -8.53 -13.31 -23.07
N ARG A 158 -9.01 -12.41 -22.21
CA ARG A 158 -9.08 -10.96 -22.49
C ARG A 158 -7.69 -10.35 -22.52
N ILE A 159 -6.87 -10.62 -21.51
CA ILE A 159 -5.48 -10.13 -21.42
C ILE A 159 -4.67 -10.60 -22.63
N ARG A 160 -4.80 -11.88 -23.00
CA ARG A 160 -4.13 -12.44 -24.18
C ARG A 160 -4.56 -11.75 -25.47
N SER A 161 -5.86 -11.44 -25.61
CA SER A 161 -6.38 -10.70 -26.77
C SER A 161 -5.82 -9.29 -26.86
N ILE A 162 -5.67 -8.60 -25.73
CA ILE A 162 -5.06 -7.26 -25.66
C ILE A 162 -3.61 -7.30 -26.13
N ILE A 163 -2.82 -8.24 -25.60
CA ILE A 163 -1.41 -8.41 -25.98
C ILE A 163 -1.30 -8.75 -27.45
N GLN A 164 -2.12 -9.68 -27.95
CA GLN A 164 -2.10 -10.09 -29.35
C GLN A 164 -2.41 -8.90 -30.27
N GLN A 165 -3.43 -8.10 -29.95
CA GLN A 165 -3.74 -6.90 -30.72
C GLN A 165 -2.58 -5.90 -30.71
N ALA A 166 -1.93 -5.68 -29.57
CA ALA A 166 -0.77 -4.78 -29.48
C ALA A 166 0.46 -5.30 -30.26
N ILE A 167 0.64 -6.62 -30.39
CA ILE A 167 1.65 -7.22 -31.27
C ILE A 167 1.28 -6.99 -32.73
N ASP A 168 0.02 -7.23 -33.10
CA ASP A 168 -0.48 -7.09 -34.47
C ASP A 168 -0.43 -5.62 -34.95
N ASP A 169 -0.68 -4.68 -34.03
CA ASP A 169 -0.54 -3.24 -34.24
C ASP A 169 0.93 -2.76 -34.27
N GLY A 170 1.90 -3.67 -34.06
CA GLY A 170 3.33 -3.37 -34.06
C GLY A 170 3.82 -2.60 -32.83
N GLN A 171 3.02 -2.53 -31.76
CA GLN A 171 3.36 -1.81 -30.52
C GLN A 171 4.20 -2.67 -29.55
N LEU A 172 4.08 -4.00 -29.64
CA LEU A 172 4.84 -4.94 -28.82
C LEU A 172 5.65 -5.93 -29.70
N PRO A 173 6.85 -6.33 -29.27
CA PRO A 173 7.60 -7.38 -29.93
C PRO A 173 6.91 -8.74 -29.74
N SER A 174 7.13 -9.66 -30.68
CA SER A 174 6.60 -11.02 -30.59
C SER A 174 7.56 -11.95 -29.84
N TYR A 175 7.32 -12.17 -28.55
CA TYR A 175 8.15 -13.08 -27.76
C TYR A 175 7.76 -14.57 -27.92
N LYS A 176 8.77 -15.44 -27.96
CA LYS A 176 8.58 -16.89 -28.10
C LYS A 176 7.80 -17.49 -26.92
N ALA A 177 8.00 -16.99 -25.71
CA ALA A 177 7.31 -17.46 -24.51
C ALA A 177 5.79 -17.31 -24.63
N PHE A 178 5.34 -16.22 -25.27
CA PHE A 178 3.93 -15.95 -25.52
C PHE A 178 3.37 -16.75 -26.70
N VAL A 179 4.06 -16.74 -27.84
CA VAL A 179 3.56 -17.37 -29.09
C VAL A 179 3.62 -18.89 -29.04
N LYS A 180 4.70 -19.45 -28.49
CA LYS A 180 4.95 -20.90 -28.41
C LYS A 180 4.83 -21.42 -26.99
N GLU A 181 3.85 -20.88 -26.27
CA GLU A 181 3.61 -21.27 -24.89
C GLU A 181 3.29 -22.77 -24.76
N SER A 182 3.84 -23.41 -23.73
CA SER A 182 3.64 -24.84 -23.51
C SER A 182 2.20 -25.16 -23.11
N LYS A 183 1.64 -26.23 -23.67
CA LYS A 183 0.31 -26.75 -23.28
C LYS A 183 0.23 -27.08 -21.78
N GLN A 184 1.35 -27.44 -21.17
CA GLN A 184 1.43 -27.72 -19.73
C GLN A 184 1.14 -26.46 -18.89
N LYS A 185 1.78 -25.32 -19.20
CA LYS A 185 1.53 -24.03 -18.53
C LYS A 185 0.09 -23.57 -18.71
N ILE A 186 -0.41 -23.59 -19.95
CA ILE A 186 -1.80 -23.24 -20.27
C ILE A 186 -2.78 -24.11 -19.47
N ASN A 187 -2.56 -25.42 -19.42
CA ASN A 187 -3.44 -26.33 -18.66
C ASN A 187 -3.29 -26.19 -17.15
N ALA A 188 -2.13 -25.75 -16.65
CA ALA A 188 -1.93 -25.43 -15.24
C ALA A 188 -2.75 -24.20 -14.85
N ARG A 189 -2.68 -23.11 -15.64
CA ARG A 189 -3.51 -21.91 -15.40
C ARG A 189 -5.01 -22.19 -15.50
N LYS A 190 -5.46 -22.97 -16.50
CA LYS A 190 -6.87 -23.41 -16.58
C LYS A 190 -7.34 -24.21 -15.36
N ARG A 191 -6.45 -24.98 -14.72
CA ARG A 191 -6.75 -25.67 -13.46
C ARG A 191 -6.86 -24.69 -12.28
N ARG A 192 -6.01 -23.66 -12.24
CA ARG A 192 -6.08 -22.57 -11.25
C ARG A 192 -7.39 -21.78 -11.35
N VAL A 193 -7.92 -21.55 -12.55
CA VAL A 193 -9.27 -20.94 -12.75
C VAL A 193 -10.35 -21.75 -12.05
N LYS A 194 -10.40 -23.06 -12.29
CA LYS A 194 -11.43 -23.93 -11.69
C LYS A 194 -11.34 -23.96 -10.17
N LEU A 195 -10.13 -23.91 -9.63
CA LEU A 195 -9.89 -23.88 -8.20
C LEU A 195 -10.22 -22.51 -7.59
N SER A 196 -9.85 -21.41 -8.24
CA SER A 196 -10.15 -20.05 -7.76
C SER A 196 -11.64 -19.77 -7.78
N THR A 197 -12.38 -20.22 -8.81
CA THR A 197 -13.84 -20.13 -8.82
C THR A 197 -14.44 -20.92 -7.66
N ALA A 198 -14.02 -22.16 -7.42
CA ALA A 198 -14.51 -22.97 -6.29
C ALA A 198 -14.19 -22.34 -4.92
N VAL A 199 -12.96 -21.83 -4.74
CA VAL A 199 -12.51 -21.19 -3.50
C VAL A 199 -13.18 -19.83 -3.30
N PHE A 200 -13.43 -19.05 -4.35
CA PHE A 200 -14.12 -17.77 -4.29
C PHE A 200 -15.62 -17.95 -4.02
N THR A 201 -16.28 -18.95 -4.62
CA THR A 201 -17.66 -19.30 -4.27
C THR A 201 -17.76 -19.71 -2.80
N SER A 202 -16.80 -20.48 -2.28
CA SER A 202 -16.74 -20.84 -0.85
C SER A 202 -16.33 -19.68 0.07
N ARG A 203 -15.43 -18.79 -0.35
CA ARG A 203 -14.98 -17.62 0.43
C ARG A 203 -16.00 -16.50 0.43
N ARG A 204 -16.77 -16.29 -0.64
CA ARG A 204 -17.84 -15.28 -0.68
C ARG A 204 -18.98 -15.62 0.30
N LEU A 205 -19.22 -16.92 0.54
CA LEU A 205 -20.08 -17.40 1.61
C LEU A 205 -19.49 -17.18 3.02
N ALA A 206 -18.17 -17.01 3.15
CA ALA A 206 -17.48 -16.81 4.43
C ALA A 206 -17.10 -15.33 4.70
N PHE A 207 -16.93 -14.52 3.66
CA PHE A 207 -16.57 -13.10 3.73
C PHE A 207 -17.67 -12.25 4.37
N ASP A 208 -18.89 -12.79 4.45
CA ASP A 208 -20.02 -12.21 5.19
C ASP A 208 -19.77 -12.14 6.71
N THR A 209 -18.65 -12.67 7.22
CA THR A 209 -18.39 -12.75 8.67
C THR A 209 -17.01 -12.30 9.18
N SER A 210 -16.09 -11.75 8.38
CA SER A 210 -14.78 -11.33 8.94
C SER A 210 -14.05 -10.19 8.20
N THR A 211 -13.78 -9.12 8.95
CA THR A 211 -13.22 -7.80 8.57
C THR A 211 -11.70 -7.79 8.28
N GLU A 212 -10.99 -8.92 8.34
CA GLU A 212 -9.52 -8.92 8.48
C GLU A 212 -8.68 -8.99 7.19
N PHE A 213 -9.24 -9.25 6.00
CA PHE A 213 -8.42 -9.54 4.81
C PHE A 213 -8.27 -8.40 3.80
N GLY A 214 -9.06 -7.33 3.89
CA GLY A 214 -9.10 -6.27 2.87
C GLY A 214 -7.87 -5.36 2.82
N GLU A 215 -7.16 -5.19 3.94
CA GLU A 215 -6.12 -4.14 4.04
C GLU A 215 -4.72 -4.61 3.64
N ARG A 216 -4.43 -5.92 3.72
CA ARG A 216 -3.09 -6.45 3.40
C ARG A 216 -2.75 -6.44 1.90
N ASN A 217 -3.76 -6.51 1.02
CA ASN A 217 -3.50 -6.62 -0.43
C ASN A 217 -3.40 -5.25 -1.14
N VAL A 218 -4.00 -4.18 -0.61
CA VAL A 218 -3.96 -2.86 -1.31
C VAL A 218 -2.65 -2.11 -1.01
N ILE A 219 -2.03 -2.34 0.15
CA ILE A 219 -0.74 -1.70 0.52
C ILE A 219 0.42 -2.26 -0.32
N ILE A 220 0.44 -3.57 -0.58
CA ILE A 220 1.49 -4.24 -1.37
C ILE A 220 1.47 -3.81 -2.84
N LEU A 221 0.28 -3.49 -3.39
CA LEU A 221 0.12 -3.15 -4.80
C LEU A 221 0.54 -1.72 -5.16
N LYS A 222 0.56 -0.78 -4.18
CA LYS A 222 1.10 0.58 -4.41
C LYS A 222 2.56 0.75 -4.00
N GLU A 223 3.09 -0.08 -3.09
CA GLU A 223 4.51 -0.01 -2.68
C GLU A 223 5.49 -0.51 -3.74
N ASN A 224 5.10 -1.45 -4.60
CA ASN A 224 5.98 -1.96 -5.67
C ASN A 224 6.05 -1.08 -6.93
N ARG A 225 5.20 -0.05 -7.07
CA ARG A 225 5.14 0.77 -8.30
C ARG A 225 5.94 2.08 -8.25
N ARG A 226 6.69 2.32 -7.18
CA ARG A 226 7.58 3.49 -7.03
C ARG A 226 9.06 3.12 -6.89
N LEU A 227 9.41 1.84 -7.08
CA LEU A 227 10.77 1.32 -6.97
C LEU A 227 11.29 0.61 -8.24
N LEU A 228 10.60 0.80 -9.37
CA LEU A 228 11.09 0.58 -10.73
C LEU A 228 10.80 1.85 -11.54
#